data_AF-A0A1Q9NWL9-F1
#
_entry.id   AF-A0A1Q9NWL9-F1
#
_cell.length_a   1.000
_cell.length_b   1.000
_cell.length_c   1.000
_cell.angle_alpha   90.00
_cell.angle_beta   90.00
_cell.angle_gamma   90.00
#
_symmetry.space_group_name_H-M   'P 1'
#
loop_
_entity.id
_entity.type
_entity.pdbx_description
1 polymer ?
#
loop_
_entity_poly.entity_id
_entity_poly.type
_entity_poly.pdbx_seq_one_letter_code
_entity_poly.pdbx_strand_id
1 'polypeptide(L)'
;MSEELDEPTYIEIVCEARLNPTENRETIEEILNSFLSGEIILDERFESKYLLIRNSNWEALEMLSDWIRHSRLLDTIRRRLLKSSIGNITALYFNRQAAAMGKLSLIDVDDNPPLGSITYQIVSDGLEYLINKFTPKTHEGKEISDDEWETINRRRMIQMEKKKESRSNFLHKEY
;
A
#
# COMPACT_ATOMS: atom_id res chain seq x y z
N MET A 1 -21.87 -0.17 -15.16
CA MET A 1 -21.75 -1.58 -14.74
C MET A 1 -20.37 -1.69 -14.13
N SER A 2 -20.27 -1.62 -12.81
CA SER A 2 -19.06 -2.06 -12.12
C SER A 2 -18.95 -3.56 -12.36
N GLU A 3 -17.87 -4.02 -12.99
CA GLU A 3 -17.53 -5.44 -12.96
C GLU A 3 -17.37 -5.83 -11.49
N GLU A 4 -18.16 -6.80 -11.03
CA GLU A 4 -17.88 -7.46 -9.76
C GLU A 4 -16.49 -8.08 -9.91
N LEU A 5 -15.54 -7.61 -9.09
CA LEU A 5 -14.22 -8.21 -9.03
C LEU A 5 -14.35 -9.55 -8.32
N ASP A 6 -13.98 -10.63 -9.00
CA ASP A 6 -13.98 -11.96 -8.41
C ASP A 6 -13.02 -12.03 -7.22
N GLU A 7 -13.42 -12.77 -6.18
CA GLU A 7 -12.56 -13.05 -5.04
C GLU A 7 -11.35 -13.88 -5.49
N PRO A 8 -10.12 -13.52 -5.10
CA PRO A 8 -8.91 -14.21 -5.54
C PRO A 8 -8.90 -15.67 -5.08
N THR A 9 -8.47 -16.57 -5.96
CA THR A 9 -8.26 -18.00 -5.61
C THR A 9 -6.83 -18.29 -5.17
N TYR A 10 -5.91 -17.35 -5.44
CA TYR A 10 -4.51 -17.46 -5.07
C TYR A 10 -3.99 -16.13 -4.49
N ILE A 11 -3.24 -16.25 -3.40
CA ILE A 11 -2.46 -15.16 -2.85
C ILE A 11 -1.14 -15.69 -2.30
N GLU A 12 -0.08 -14.93 -2.54
CA GLU A 12 1.20 -15.09 -1.87
C GLU A 12 1.71 -13.71 -1.45
N ILE A 13 2.07 -13.61 -0.18
CA ILE A 13 2.58 -12.40 0.44
C ILE A 13 4.00 -12.72 0.91
N VAL A 14 4.95 -11.88 0.49
CA VAL A 14 6.35 -12.00 0.90
C VAL A 14 6.78 -10.70 1.56
N CYS A 15 7.21 -10.78 2.81
CA CYS A 15 7.83 -9.67 3.52
C CYS A 15 9.32 -10.00 3.70
N GLU A 16 10.21 -9.22 3.11
CA GLU A 16 11.65 -9.49 3.15
C GLU A 16 12.50 -8.26 3.49
N ALA A 17 13.64 -8.52 4.11
CA ALA A 17 14.67 -7.52 4.38
C ALA A 17 16.07 -8.13 4.29
N ARG A 18 17.04 -7.35 3.78
CA ARG A 18 18.44 -7.74 3.72
C ARG A 18 19.04 -7.85 5.13
N LEU A 19 19.78 -8.91 5.41
CA LEU A 19 20.57 -9.06 6.64
C LEU A 19 22.03 -8.69 6.35
N ASN A 20 22.45 -7.48 6.73
CA ASN A 20 23.87 -7.09 6.60
C ASN A 20 24.72 -7.72 7.72
N PRO A 21 26.03 -7.96 7.50
CA PRO A 21 26.89 -8.65 8.47
C PRO A 21 26.97 -7.99 9.85
N THR A 22 26.79 -6.67 9.93
CA THR A 22 26.91 -5.88 11.16
C THR A 22 25.58 -5.75 11.92
N GLU A 23 24.49 -6.29 11.38
CA GLU A 23 23.15 -6.12 11.97
C GLU A 23 22.76 -7.29 12.87
N ASN A 24 21.97 -6.98 13.89
CA ASN A 24 21.38 -8.00 14.73
C ASN A 24 20.20 -8.65 13.97
N ARG A 25 20.30 -9.98 13.79
CA ARG A 25 19.26 -10.80 13.17
C ARG A 25 17.90 -10.66 13.86
N GLU A 26 17.87 -10.76 15.19
CA GLU A 26 16.64 -10.71 16.00
C GLU A 26 15.89 -9.39 15.77
N THR A 27 16.61 -8.26 15.68
CA THR A 27 15.99 -6.96 15.38
C THR A 27 15.31 -6.95 14.01
N ILE A 28 15.89 -7.59 13.00
CA ILE A 28 15.26 -7.69 11.68
C ILE A 28 14.06 -8.64 11.73
N GLU A 29 14.15 -9.74 12.46
CA GLU A 29 13.02 -10.67 12.66
C GLU A 29 11.84 -9.98 13.35
N GLU A 30 12.07 -9.21 14.42
CA GLU A 30 11.03 -8.41 15.09
C GLU A 30 10.36 -7.43 14.13
N ILE A 31 11.17 -6.74 13.32
CA ILE A 31 10.66 -5.82 12.30
C ILE A 31 9.79 -6.58 11.30
N LEU A 32 10.25 -7.69 10.72
CA LEU A 32 9.46 -8.44 9.73
C LEU A 32 8.15 -8.97 10.34
N ASN A 33 8.20 -9.48 11.57
CA ASN A 33 7.02 -9.95 12.30
C ASN A 33 6.00 -8.85 12.59
N SER A 34 6.39 -7.57 12.58
CA SER A 34 5.42 -6.46 12.68
C SER A 34 4.62 -6.20 11.40
N PHE A 35 5.12 -6.67 10.25
CA PHE A 35 4.46 -6.52 8.94
C PHE A 35 3.70 -7.77 8.50
N LEU A 36 4.24 -8.96 8.80
CA LEU A 36 3.66 -10.22 8.37
C LEU A 36 3.95 -11.30 9.41
N SER A 37 2.95 -12.10 9.76
CA SER A 37 3.14 -13.27 10.62
C SER A 37 3.53 -14.50 9.80
N GLY A 38 4.46 -15.29 10.33
CA GLY A 38 4.87 -16.56 9.74
C GLY A 38 6.25 -17.00 10.19
N GLU A 39 6.74 -18.07 9.57
CA GLU A 39 8.10 -18.55 9.78
C GLU A 39 9.12 -17.62 9.13
N ILE A 40 10.20 -17.31 9.85
CA ILE A 40 11.34 -16.60 9.29
C ILE A 40 12.22 -17.59 8.52
N ILE A 41 12.41 -17.30 7.23
CA ILE A 41 13.27 -18.05 6.33
C ILE A 41 14.53 -17.22 6.08
N LEU A 42 15.71 -17.86 6.22
CA LEU A 42 16.97 -17.30 5.74
C LEU A 42 17.15 -17.66 4.27
N ASP A 43 17.24 -16.65 3.41
CA ASP A 43 17.46 -16.78 1.98
C ASP A 43 18.85 -16.22 1.62
N GLU A 44 19.77 -17.10 1.22
CA GLU A 44 21.13 -16.74 0.83
C GLU A 44 21.22 -16.57 -0.70
N ARG A 45 21.28 -15.32 -1.14
CA ARG A 45 21.34 -14.92 -2.56
C ARG A 45 22.75 -14.46 -2.92
N PHE A 46 23.55 -15.30 -3.58
CA PHE A 46 24.92 -14.98 -3.99
C PHE A 46 25.73 -14.35 -2.84
N GLU A 47 25.96 -13.04 -2.85
CA GLU A 47 26.74 -12.29 -1.85
C GLU A 47 25.88 -11.58 -0.79
N SER A 48 24.58 -11.90 -0.71
CA SER A 48 23.65 -11.24 0.21
C SER A 48 22.77 -12.24 0.93
N LYS A 49 22.48 -11.96 2.19
CA LYS A 49 21.53 -12.71 3.00
C LYS A 49 20.26 -11.90 3.16
N TYR A 50 19.12 -12.57 3.11
CA TYR A 50 17.80 -11.99 3.35
C TYR A 50 17.08 -12.80 4.41
N LEU A 51 16.33 -12.12 5.26
CA LEU A 51 15.30 -12.75 6.06
C LEU A 51 13.97 -12.46 5.38
N LEU A 52 13.12 -13.47 5.27
CA LEU A 52 11.80 -13.31 4.68
C LEU A 52 10.75 -14.15 5.39
N ILE A 53 9.52 -13.66 5.36
CA ILE A 53 8.31 -14.36 5.77
C ILE A 53 7.46 -14.55 4.52
N ARG A 54 6.93 -15.76 4.33
CA ARG A 54 5.93 -16.05 3.30
C ARG A 54 4.60 -16.41 3.94
N ASN A 55 3.52 -15.92 3.37
CA ASN A 55 2.18 -16.27 3.79
C ASN A 55 1.26 -16.35 2.57
N SER A 56 0.43 -17.39 2.49
CA SER A 56 -0.52 -17.59 1.39
C SER A 56 -1.97 -17.37 1.81
N ASN A 57 -2.17 -16.72 2.95
CA ASN A 57 -3.49 -16.42 3.49
C ASN A 57 -3.77 -14.91 3.42
N TRP A 58 -4.95 -14.56 2.89
CA TRP A 58 -5.41 -13.19 2.78
C TRP A 58 -5.56 -12.50 4.15
N GLU A 59 -5.88 -13.23 5.21
CA GLU A 59 -5.99 -12.67 6.56
C GLU A 59 -4.65 -12.12 7.07
N ALA A 60 -3.52 -12.55 6.50
CA ALA A 60 -2.20 -12.01 6.86
C ALA A 60 -2.00 -10.55 6.41
N LEU A 61 -2.83 -10.06 5.48
CA LEU A 61 -2.86 -8.64 5.11
C LEU A 61 -3.42 -7.77 6.24
N GLU A 62 -4.26 -8.30 7.14
CA GLU A 62 -4.90 -7.51 8.21
C GLU A 62 -3.86 -6.81 9.10
N MET A 63 -2.71 -7.47 9.35
CA MET A 63 -1.61 -6.86 10.10
C MET A 63 -1.15 -5.55 9.48
N LEU A 64 -0.88 -5.55 8.17
CA LEU A 64 -0.47 -4.32 7.50
C LEU A 64 -1.66 -3.36 7.31
N SER A 65 -2.87 -3.87 7.05
CA SER A 65 -4.10 -3.07 6.94
C SER A 65 -4.33 -2.21 8.19
N ASP A 66 -4.14 -2.77 9.38
CA ASP A 66 -4.29 -2.05 10.65
C ASP A 66 -3.32 -0.88 10.74
N TRP A 67 -2.04 -1.08 10.41
CA TRP A 67 -1.06 0.00 10.36
C TRP A 67 -1.48 1.12 9.40
N ILE A 68 -2.04 0.73 8.25
CA ILE A 68 -2.45 1.68 7.20
C ILE A 68 -3.66 2.49 7.64
N ARG A 69 -4.69 1.85 8.20
CA ARG A 69 -5.93 2.49 8.68
C ARG A 69 -5.65 3.54 9.77
N HIS A 70 -4.67 3.29 10.63
CA HIS A 70 -4.25 4.23 11.67
C HIS A 70 -3.26 5.30 11.16
N SER A 71 -2.84 5.22 9.91
CA SER A 71 -1.95 6.19 9.26
C SER A 71 -2.71 7.12 8.30
N ARG A 72 -2.20 8.33 8.08
CA ARG A 72 -2.70 9.22 7.01
C ARG A 72 -2.17 8.84 5.62
N LEU A 73 -1.72 7.59 5.43
CA LEU A 73 -0.98 7.15 4.24
C LEU A 73 -1.84 6.35 3.26
N LEU A 74 -3.12 6.10 3.54
CA LEU A 74 -3.95 5.21 2.73
C LEU A 74 -3.95 5.58 1.23
N ASP A 75 -4.19 6.86 0.90
CA ASP A 75 -4.15 7.34 -0.48
C ASP A 75 -2.78 7.15 -1.15
N THR A 76 -1.70 7.30 -0.37
CA THR A 76 -0.33 7.09 -0.83
C THR A 76 -0.09 5.61 -1.11
N ILE A 77 -0.52 4.72 -0.22
CA ILE A 77 -0.33 3.28 -0.36
C ILE A 77 -1.10 2.75 -1.55
N ARG A 78 -2.38 3.15 -1.70
CA ARG A 78 -3.18 2.79 -2.87
C ARG A 78 -2.46 3.17 -4.16
N ARG A 79 -1.96 4.40 -4.23
CA ARG A 79 -1.21 4.90 -5.39
C ARG A 79 0.06 4.10 -5.64
N ARG A 80 0.79 3.71 -4.58
CA ARG A 80 2.00 2.89 -4.70
C ARG A 80 1.70 1.50 -5.23
N LEU A 81 0.71 0.82 -4.66
CA LEU A 81 0.28 -0.51 -5.10
C LEU A 81 -0.12 -0.51 -6.58
N LEU A 82 -0.94 0.46 -6.99
CA LEU A 82 -1.35 0.60 -8.39
C LEU A 82 -0.16 0.92 -9.30
N LYS A 83 0.76 1.80 -8.88
CA LYS A 83 1.94 2.17 -9.67
C LYS A 83 2.96 1.03 -9.82
N SER A 84 3.12 0.21 -8.77
CA SER A 84 4.06 -0.93 -8.78
C SER A 84 3.45 -2.23 -9.30
N SER A 85 2.17 -2.22 -9.69
CA SER A 85 1.50 -3.40 -10.24
C SER A 85 2.04 -3.76 -11.62
N ILE A 86 2.49 -5.01 -11.78
CA ILE A 86 2.94 -5.59 -13.04
C ILE A 86 2.33 -6.99 -13.14
N GLY A 87 1.34 -7.18 -14.02
CA GLY A 87 0.61 -8.45 -14.09
C GLY A 87 -0.09 -8.77 -12.77
N ASN A 88 0.22 -9.91 -12.16
CA ASN A 88 -0.38 -10.41 -10.93
C ASN A 88 0.40 -10.02 -9.66
N ILE A 89 1.39 -9.12 -9.76
CA ILE A 89 2.28 -8.76 -8.66
C ILE A 89 2.29 -7.26 -8.38
N THR A 90 2.35 -6.89 -7.11
CA THR A 90 2.61 -5.52 -6.64
C THR A 90 3.53 -5.54 -5.43
N ALA A 91 4.12 -4.39 -5.10
CA ALA A 91 4.99 -4.27 -3.95
C ALA A 91 4.91 -2.88 -3.29
N LEU A 92 5.14 -2.87 -1.97
CA LEU A 92 5.43 -1.71 -1.16
C LEU A 92 6.85 -1.80 -0.61
N TYR A 93 7.48 -0.65 -0.46
CA TYR A 93 8.80 -0.52 0.12
C TYR A 93 8.73 0.40 1.33
N PHE A 94 9.24 -0.07 2.46
CA PHE A 94 9.24 0.67 3.71
C PHE A 94 10.67 0.96 4.18
N ASN A 95 10.85 2.13 4.78
CA ASN A 95 12.10 2.50 5.43
C ASN A 95 12.32 1.62 6.66
N ARG A 96 13.35 0.78 6.63
CA ARG A 96 13.64 -0.14 7.72
C ARG A 96 14.03 0.55 9.03
N GLN A 97 14.72 1.69 8.96
CA GLN A 97 15.10 2.45 10.16
C GLN A 97 13.86 3.03 10.86
N ALA A 98 12.89 3.53 10.08
CA ALA A 98 11.62 3.98 10.63
C ALA A 98 10.84 2.83 11.26
N ALA A 99 10.82 1.66 10.59
CA ALA A 99 10.15 0.46 11.10
C ALA A 99 10.75 -0.04 12.42
N ALA A 100 12.08 0.01 12.58
CA ALA A 100 12.76 -0.31 13.84
C ALA A 100 12.32 0.59 15.01
N MET A 101 11.79 1.79 14.71
CA MET A 101 11.23 2.72 15.69
C MET A 101 9.70 2.62 15.80
N GLY A 102 9.08 1.57 15.23
CA GLY A 102 7.63 1.39 15.21
C GLY A 102 6.90 2.43 14.35
N LYS A 103 7.53 2.92 13.27
CA LYS A 103 6.91 3.89 12.34
C LYS A 103 6.80 3.33 10.94
N LEU A 104 5.61 3.47 10.34
CA LEU A 104 5.40 3.17 8.93
C LEU A 104 5.85 4.36 8.06
N SER A 105 6.87 4.15 7.24
CA SER A 105 7.39 5.16 6.30
C SER A 105 7.62 4.52 4.94
N LEU A 106 6.86 4.95 3.95
CA LEU A 106 7.00 4.50 2.56
C LEU A 106 8.19 5.16 1.89
N ILE A 107 8.87 4.39 1.05
CA ILE A 107 9.96 4.86 0.18
C ILE A 107 9.74 4.36 -1.25
N ASP A 108 10.46 4.94 -2.20
CA ASP A 108 10.52 4.44 -3.58
C ASP A 108 11.52 3.27 -3.66
N VAL A 109 11.35 2.42 -4.67
CA VAL A 109 12.31 1.35 -4.97
C VAL A 109 13.73 1.90 -5.24
N ASP A 110 13.81 3.12 -5.77
CA ASP A 110 15.06 3.78 -6.14
C ASP A 110 15.74 4.54 -4.98
N ASP A 111 15.06 4.71 -3.84
CA ASP A 111 15.55 5.53 -2.72
C ASP A 111 16.80 4.92 -2.04
N ASN A 112 17.02 3.60 -2.18
CA ASN A 112 18.21 2.87 -1.73
C ASN A 112 18.76 3.33 -0.36
N PRO A 113 17.96 3.27 0.73
CA PRO A 113 18.40 3.73 2.04
C PRO A 113 19.62 2.94 2.53
N PRO A 114 20.47 3.51 3.42
CA PRO A 114 21.76 2.92 3.80
C PRO A 114 21.68 1.50 4.36
N LEU A 115 20.60 1.17 5.08
CA LEU A 115 20.36 -0.16 5.61
C LEU A 115 19.46 -0.99 4.67
N GLY A 116 18.90 -0.40 3.63
CA GLY A 116 17.92 -1.05 2.78
C GLY A 116 16.50 -0.93 3.33
N SER A 117 15.57 -1.49 2.56
CA SER A 117 14.13 -1.44 2.81
C SER A 117 13.61 -2.73 3.41
N ILE A 118 12.37 -2.66 3.89
CA ILE A 118 11.50 -3.83 3.98
C ILE A 118 10.69 -3.84 2.69
N THR A 119 10.73 -4.95 1.97
CA THR A 119 9.92 -5.17 0.77
C THR A 119 8.71 -6.01 1.14
N TYR A 120 7.52 -5.48 0.89
CA TYR A 120 6.26 -6.19 1.09
C TYR A 120 5.60 -6.42 -0.26
N GLN A 121 5.71 -7.64 -0.75
CA GLN A 121 5.26 -8.06 -2.07
C GLN A 121 3.98 -8.89 -1.95
N ILE A 122 3.05 -8.65 -2.88
CA ILE A 122 1.79 -9.39 -2.98
C ILE A 122 1.68 -9.92 -4.40
N VAL A 123 1.47 -11.22 -4.53
CA VAL A 123 1.14 -11.90 -5.78
C VAL A 123 -0.27 -12.46 -5.65
N SER A 124 -1.15 -12.18 -6.61
CA SER A 124 -2.51 -12.72 -6.60
C SER A 124 -3.16 -12.67 -7.99
N ASP A 125 -4.01 -13.63 -8.28
CA ASP A 125 -4.89 -13.65 -9.45
C ASP A 125 -6.00 -12.59 -9.40
N GLY A 126 -6.34 -12.08 -8.21
CA GLY A 126 -7.32 -11.01 -7.97
C GLY A 126 -6.68 -9.76 -7.37
N LEU A 127 -5.56 -9.29 -7.93
CA LEU A 127 -4.79 -8.19 -7.34
C LEU A 127 -5.59 -6.88 -7.20
N GLU A 128 -6.45 -6.55 -8.16
CA GLU A 128 -7.29 -5.35 -8.07
C GLU A 128 -8.31 -5.44 -6.93
N TYR A 129 -8.93 -6.61 -6.76
CA TYR A 129 -9.82 -6.91 -5.64
C TYR A 129 -9.10 -6.68 -4.31
N LEU A 130 -7.89 -7.26 -4.17
CA LEU A 130 -7.07 -7.10 -2.97
C LEU A 130 -6.69 -5.66 -2.71
N ILE A 131 -6.24 -4.91 -3.72
CA ILE A 131 -5.88 -3.49 -3.55
C ILE A 131 -7.10 -2.68 -3.09
N ASN A 132 -8.28 -2.95 -3.62
CA ASN A 132 -9.51 -2.28 -3.22
C ASN A 132 -9.90 -2.61 -1.78
N LYS A 133 -9.81 -3.88 -1.37
CA LYS A 133 -10.08 -4.33 0.01
C LYS A 133 -9.05 -3.79 1.01
N PHE A 134 -7.78 -3.74 0.60
CA PHE A 134 -6.64 -3.32 1.41
C PHE A 134 -6.52 -1.80 1.57
N THR A 135 -7.00 -1.05 0.56
CA THR A 135 -6.98 0.41 0.55
C THR A 135 -8.37 0.97 0.20
N PRO A 136 -9.34 0.81 1.12
CA PRO A 136 -10.70 1.27 0.85
C PRO A 136 -10.74 2.78 0.72
N LYS A 137 -11.72 3.29 -0.05
CA LYS A 137 -11.83 4.72 -0.33
C LYS A 137 -12.04 5.49 0.97
N THR A 138 -11.40 6.65 1.10
CA THR A 138 -11.61 7.53 2.26
C THR A 138 -12.09 8.92 1.86
N HIS A 139 -12.85 9.55 2.74
CA HIS A 139 -13.21 10.96 2.69
C HIS A 139 -13.00 11.60 4.06
N GLU A 140 -12.24 12.70 4.10
CA GLU A 140 -11.86 13.38 5.37
C GLU A 140 -11.22 12.43 6.41
N GLY A 141 -10.49 11.41 5.93
CA GLY A 141 -9.83 10.42 6.79
C GLY A 141 -10.75 9.33 7.35
N LYS A 142 -12.01 9.25 6.89
CA LYS A 142 -12.92 8.13 7.20
C LYS A 142 -13.10 7.24 5.99
N GLU A 143 -13.08 5.93 6.20
CA GLU A 143 -13.49 4.96 5.18
C GLU A 143 -14.94 5.23 4.77
N ILE A 144 -15.20 5.13 3.46
CA ILE A 144 -16.51 5.34 2.88
C ILE A 144 -16.84 4.21 1.91
N SER A 145 -18.12 3.88 1.82
CA SER A 145 -18.65 2.94 0.83
C SER A 145 -18.56 3.51 -0.60
N ASP A 146 -18.73 2.63 -1.58
CA ASP A 146 -18.78 3.02 -2.99
C ASP A 146 -19.94 4.00 -3.29
N ASP A 147 -21.11 3.78 -2.69
CA ASP A 147 -22.27 4.67 -2.83
C ASP A 147 -22.01 6.07 -2.26
N GLU A 148 -21.35 6.14 -1.09
CA GLU A 148 -20.93 7.40 -0.49
C GLU A 148 -19.89 8.12 -1.37
N TRP A 149 -18.95 7.37 -1.95
CA TRP A 149 -17.96 7.92 -2.88
C TRP A 149 -18.58 8.50 -4.14
N GLU A 150 -19.51 7.80 -4.76
CA GLU A 150 -20.24 8.30 -5.93
C GLU A 150 -21.00 9.58 -5.61
N THR A 151 -21.66 9.61 -4.44
CA THR A 151 -22.39 10.78 -3.95
C THR A 151 -21.46 11.98 -3.76
N ILE A 152 -20.31 11.78 -3.12
CA ILE A 152 -19.30 12.82 -2.89
C ILE A 152 -18.74 13.35 -4.23
N ASN A 153 -18.39 12.46 -5.15
CA ASN A 153 -17.84 12.85 -6.45
C ASN A 153 -18.87 13.59 -7.30
N ARG A 154 -20.12 13.14 -7.33
CA ARG A 154 -21.20 13.84 -8.02
C ARG A 154 -21.36 15.27 -7.50
N ARG A 155 -21.34 15.45 -6.16
CA ARG A 155 -21.40 16.78 -5.53
C ARG A 155 -20.20 17.66 -5.92
N ARG A 156 -18.98 17.10 -5.91
CA ARG A 156 -17.76 17.82 -6.32
C ARG A 156 -17.83 18.28 -7.77
N MET A 157 -18.30 17.44 -8.68
CA MET A 157 -18.43 17.78 -10.11
C MET A 157 -19.42 18.93 -10.33
N ILE A 158 -20.60 18.86 -9.69
CA ILE A 158 -21.60 19.93 -9.75
C ILE A 158 -21.03 21.26 -9.23
N GLN A 159 -20.27 21.23 -8.13
CA GLN A 159 -19.62 22.43 -7.58
C GLN A 159 -18.56 23.00 -8.53
N MET A 160 -17.76 22.13 -9.16
CA MET A 160 -16.76 22.54 -10.15
C MET A 160 -17.41 23.19 -11.38
N GLU A 161 -18.50 22.64 -11.89
CA GLU A 161 -19.27 23.21 -13.00
C GLU A 161 -19.85 24.57 -12.65
N LYS A 162 -20.51 24.71 -11.49
CA LYS A 162 -21.03 26.01 -11.00
C LYS A 162 -19.91 27.05 -10.86
N LYS A 163 -18.71 26.63 -10.43
CA LYS A 163 -17.54 27.52 -10.30
C LYS A 163 -16.97 27.92 -11.66
N LYS A 164 -16.96 27.02 -12.65
CA LYS A 164 -16.58 27.32 -14.04
C LYS A 164 -17.57 28.29 -14.69
N GLU A 165 -18.86 28.06 -14.52
CA GLU A 165 -19.93 28.90 -15.06
C GLU A 165 -19.90 30.31 -14.43
N SER A 166 -19.72 30.40 -13.11
CA SER A 166 -19.53 31.68 -12.41
C SER A 166 -18.30 32.45 -12.92
N ARG A 167 -17.17 31.76 -13.16
CA ARG A 167 -15.96 32.37 -13.74
C ARG A 167 -16.17 32.84 -15.18
N SER A 168 -16.86 32.04 -16.00
CA SER A 168 -17.17 32.40 -17.40
C SER A 168 -18.09 33.61 -17.49
N ASN A 169 -19.12 33.67 -16.63
CA ASN A 169 -20.06 34.80 -16.55
C ASN A 169 -19.40 36.08 -16.00
N PHE A 170 -18.36 35.95 -15.17
CA PHE A 170 -17.57 37.09 -14.70
C PHE A 170 -16.71 37.68 -15.84
N LEU A 171 -16.06 36.83 -16.64
CA LEU A 171 -15.23 37.25 -17.77
C LEU A 171 -16.04 37.87 -18.93
N HIS A 172 -17.32 37.50 -19.10
CA HIS A 172 -18.22 38.08 -20.11
C HIS A 172 -18.90 39.39 -19.66
N LYS A 173 -18.72 39.83 -18.41
CA LYS A 173 -19.28 41.11 -17.90
C LYS A 173 -18.28 42.26 -17.89
N GLU A 174 -17.01 42.01 -18.21
CA GLU A 174 -15.95 43.02 -18.27
C GLU A 174 -15.64 43.53 -19.70
N TYR A 175 -16.51 43.24 -20.67
CA TYR A 175 -16.47 43.75 -22.04
C TYR A 175 -17.77 44.44 -22.43
#